data_AF-A0A498JVN6-F1
#
_entry.id   AF-A0A498JVN6-F1
#
_cell.length_a   1.000
_cell.length_b   1.000
_cell.length_c   1.000
_cell.angle_alpha   90.00
_cell.angle_beta   90.00
_cell.angle_gamma   90.00
#
_symmetry.space_group_name_H-M   'P 1'
#
loop_
_entity.id
_entity.type
_entity.pdbx_description
1 polymer ?
#
loop_
_entity_poly.entity_id
_entity_poly.type
_entity_poly.pdbx_seq_one_letter_code
_entity_poly.pdbx_strand_id
1 'polypeptide(L)'
;MVLPLLKLGTLAIKTLSKPVAARLKHQAAVHPRFRQLIVSMAQANHRITTRMQRRLYSHATDVEIRPLNEEKAVQAAVDLMGELFVFSVATVALIFEVQRSARSEARKEEARKQELEALKQRDEALSREVELLKEKFEELEKLARGRGLSGIISFKRPDTESAKSVKPA
;
A
#
# COMPACT_ATOMS: atom_id res chain seq x y z
N MET A 1 -7.62 5.20 11.28
CA MET A 1 -8.64 4.30 11.88
C MET A 1 -8.06 2.91 12.18
N VAL A 2 -6.89 2.80 12.82
CA VAL A 2 -6.16 1.52 13.01
C VAL A 2 -6.53 0.83 14.34
N LEU A 3 -6.95 1.63 15.33
CA LEU A 3 -7.37 1.17 16.66
C LEU A 3 -8.52 0.14 16.67
N PRO A 4 -9.58 0.26 15.84
CA PRO A 4 -10.67 -0.71 15.82
C PRO A 4 -10.24 -2.08 15.29
N LEU A 5 -9.46 -2.14 14.20
CA LEU A 5 -8.97 -3.40 13.64
C LEU A 5 -7.99 -4.11 14.57
N LEU A 6 -7.06 -3.36 15.20
CA LEU A 6 -6.16 -3.94 16.19
C LEU A 6 -6.92 -4.54 17.36
N LYS A 7 -7.93 -3.83 17.90
CA LYS A 7 -8.76 -4.34 19.00
C LYS A 7 -9.55 -5.58 18.61
N LEU A 8 -10.15 -5.61 17.42
CA LEU A 8 -10.85 -6.77 16.89
C LEU A 8 -9.90 -7.96 16.68
N GLY A 9 -8.69 -7.71 16.17
CA GLY A 9 -7.64 -8.71 16.02
C GLY A 9 -7.25 -9.33 17.36
N THR A 10 -6.94 -8.52 18.38
CA THR A 10 -6.58 -9.02 19.71
C THR A 10 -7.74 -9.77 20.37
N LEU A 11 -8.99 -9.35 20.15
CA LEU A 11 -10.17 -10.05 20.66
C LEU A 11 -10.37 -11.39 19.96
N ALA A 12 -10.22 -11.43 18.63
CA ALA A 12 -10.32 -12.65 17.83
C ALA A 12 -9.26 -13.69 18.24
N ILE A 13 -8.02 -13.24 18.48
CA ILE A 13 -6.96 -14.08 19.07
C ILE A 13 -7.44 -14.67 20.38
N LYS A 14 -7.84 -13.85 21.34
CA LYS A 14 -8.27 -14.31 22.66
C LYS A 14 -9.47 -15.28 22.60
N THR A 15 -10.35 -15.06 21.63
CA THR A 15 -11.59 -15.84 21.45
C THR A 15 -11.33 -17.18 20.77
N LEU A 16 -10.38 -17.24 19.83
CA LEU A 16 -10.06 -18.45 19.07
C LEU A 16 -8.96 -19.28 19.76
N SER A 17 -8.01 -18.65 20.46
CA SER A 17 -6.92 -19.34 21.14
C SER A 17 -7.41 -20.34 22.17
N LYS A 18 -8.42 -20.01 22.98
CA LYS A 18 -8.96 -20.93 24.02
C LYS A 18 -9.60 -22.20 23.47
N PRO A 19 -10.58 -22.14 22.54
CA PRO A 19 -11.19 -23.35 21.99
C PRO A 19 -10.21 -24.15 21.11
N VAL A 20 -9.29 -23.49 20.42
CA VAL A 20 -8.22 -24.16 19.67
C VAL A 20 -7.29 -24.91 20.64
N ALA A 21 -6.92 -24.28 21.77
CA ALA A 21 -6.13 -24.91 22.81
C ALA A 21 -6.76 -26.19 23.34
N ALA A 22 -8.03 -26.10 23.69
CA ALA A 22 -8.79 -27.22 24.25
C ALA A 22 -8.89 -28.38 23.25
N ARG A 23 -9.14 -28.08 21.97
CA ARG A 23 -9.21 -29.11 20.91
C ARG A 23 -7.86 -29.74 20.62
N LEU A 24 -6.77 -28.96 20.58
CA LEU A 24 -5.43 -29.48 20.36
C LEU A 24 -4.97 -30.37 21.52
N LYS A 25 -5.27 -29.98 22.76
CA LYS A 25 -5.00 -30.82 23.94
C LYS A 25 -5.78 -32.13 23.90
N HIS A 26 -7.07 -32.08 23.57
CA HIS A 26 -7.89 -33.28 23.41
C HIS A 26 -7.37 -34.17 22.29
N GLN A 27 -7.04 -33.61 21.12
CA GLN A 27 -6.55 -34.37 19.98
C GLN A 27 -5.16 -34.99 20.25
N ALA A 28 -4.30 -34.31 20.99
CA ALA A 28 -3.01 -34.83 21.42
C ALA A 28 -3.15 -35.95 22.47
N ALA A 29 -4.21 -35.93 23.28
CA ALA A 29 -4.52 -37.01 24.22
C ALA A 29 -5.05 -38.26 23.50
N VAL A 30 -5.86 -38.07 22.45
CA VAL A 30 -6.50 -39.18 21.72
C VAL A 30 -5.61 -39.78 20.63
N HIS A 31 -4.75 -38.99 19.97
CA HIS A 31 -3.93 -39.46 18.85
C HIS A 31 -2.42 -39.39 19.12
N PRO A 32 -1.75 -40.54 19.29
CA PRO A 32 -0.31 -40.61 19.56
C PRO A 32 0.58 -40.01 18.45
N ARG A 33 0.19 -40.16 17.18
CA ARG A 33 0.90 -39.55 16.04
C ARG A 33 0.84 -38.03 16.08
N PHE A 34 -0.32 -37.48 16.43
CA PHE A 34 -0.51 -36.04 16.55
C PHE A 34 0.27 -35.48 17.74
N ARG A 35 0.28 -36.20 18.87
CA ARG A 35 1.12 -35.89 20.03
C ARG A 35 2.60 -35.81 19.66
N GLN A 36 3.11 -36.81 18.94
CA GLN A 36 4.51 -36.83 18.49
C GLN A 36 4.84 -35.67 17.55
N LEU A 37 3.92 -35.28 16.66
CA LEU A 37 4.08 -34.13 15.77
C LEU A 37 4.14 -32.80 16.54
N ILE A 38 3.25 -32.59 17.51
CA ILE A 38 3.27 -31.40 18.38
C ILE A 38 4.58 -31.33 19.17
N VAL A 39 4.99 -32.44 19.79
CA VAL A 39 6.22 -32.50 20.59
C VAL A 39 7.45 -32.29 19.71
N SER A 40 7.49 -32.88 18.50
CA SER A 40 8.62 -32.70 17.58
C SER A 40 8.71 -31.26 17.06
N MET A 41 7.58 -30.61 16.77
CA MET A 41 7.54 -29.19 16.41
C MET A 41 7.99 -28.29 17.56
N ALA A 42 7.49 -28.53 18.78
CA ALA A 42 7.89 -27.76 19.96
C ALA A 42 9.38 -27.91 20.25
N GLN A 43 9.92 -29.13 20.15
CA GLN A 43 11.35 -29.38 20.32
C GLN A 43 12.19 -28.79 19.18
N ALA A 44 11.73 -28.87 17.92
CA ALA A 44 12.40 -28.26 16.78
C ALA A 44 12.47 -26.74 16.93
N ASN A 45 11.35 -26.10 17.27
CA ASN A 45 11.30 -24.67 17.52
C ASN A 45 12.24 -24.27 18.67
N HIS A 46 12.19 -24.98 19.79
CA HIS A 46 13.09 -24.72 20.92
C HIS A 46 14.56 -24.86 20.53
N ARG A 47 14.93 -25.91 19.77
CA ARG A 47 16.28 -26.10 19.24
C ARG A 47 16.71 -24.97 18.32
N ILE A 48 15.84 -24.50 17.43
CA ILE A 48 16.13 -23.39 16.50
C ILE A 48 16.35 -22.10 17.28
N THR A 49 15.44 -21.74 18.19
CA THR A 49 15.54 -20.52 18.99
C THR A 49 16.81 -20.50 19.84
N THR A 50 17.11 -21.61 20.53
CA THR A 50 18.33 -21.71 21.34
C THR A 50 19.61 -21.68 20.48
N ARG A 51 19.62 -22.29 19.29
CA ARG A 51 20.76 -22.19 18.36
C ARG A 51 20.95 -20.78 17.83
N MET A 52 19.87 -20.10 17.45
CA MET A 52 19.88 -18.71 17.01
C MET A 52 20.41 -17.79 18.10
N GLN A 53 19.88 -17.88 19.32
CA GLN A 53 20.35 -17.11 20.47
C GLN A 53 21.83 -17.37 20.77
N ARG A 54 22.28 -18.64 20.79
CA ARG A 54 23.70 -18.96 21.02
C ARG A 54 24.63 -18.39 19.95
N ARG A 55 24.22 -18.42 18.67
CA ARG A 55 24.99 -17.81 17.57
C ARG A 55 25.07 -16.29 17.68
N LEU A 56 23.99 -15.65 18.13
CA LEU A 56 23.93 -14.21 18.25
C LEU A 56 24.68 -13.68 19.49
N TYR A 57 24.64 -14.43 20.60
CA TYR A 57 25.19 -14.00 21.90
C TYR A 57 26.58 -14.52 22.23
N SER A 58 27.27 -15.22 21.31
CA SER A 58 28.66 -15.71 21.49
C SER A 58 28.95 -16.36 22.86
N HIS A 59 27.96 -17.02 23.45
CA HIS A 59 28.11 -17.78 24.68
C HIS A 59 27.91 -19.26 24.36
N ALA A 60 29.00 -20.00 24.49
CA ALA A 60 29.06 -21.45 24.43
C ALA A 60 28.40 -22.04 25.69
N THR A 61 27.08 -21.91 25.80
CA THR A 61 26.32 -22.62 26.83
C THR A 61 25.86 -23.93 26.23
N ASP A 62 26.74 -24.93 26.27
CA ASP A 62 26.47 -26.31 25.82
C ASP A 62 25.68 -27.07 26.89
N VAL A 63 24.50 -26.54 27.21
CA VAL A 63 23.55 -27.20 28.12
C VAL A 63 22.59 -28.01 27.27
N GLU A 64 22.46 -29.28 27.62
CA GLU A 64 21.54 -30.24 27.03
C GLU A 64 20.11 -29.67 27.09
N ILE A 65 19.47 -29.60 25.92
CA ILE A 65 18.13 -29.05 25.80
C ILE A 65 17.16 -30.03 26.45
N ARG A 66 16.79 -29.77 27.71
CA ARG A 66 15.82 -30.59 28.43
C ARG A 66 14.51 -30.64 27.63
N PRO A 67 13.98 -31.83 27.33
CA PRO A 67 12.71 -31.96 26.63
C PRO A 67 11.62 -31.26 27.44
N LEU A 68 10.77 -30.49 26.76
CA LEU A 68 9.63 -29.82 27.40
C LEU A 68 8.71 -30.87 28.03
N ASN A 69 8.22 -30.58 29.25
CA ASN A 69 7.10 -31.30 29.84
C ASN A 69 5.91 -31.29 28.85
N GLU A 70 5.20 -32.40 28.72
CA GLU A 70 4.13 -32.59 27.73
C GLU A 70 3.11 -31.46 27.76
N GLU A 71 2.74 -30.98 28.94
CA GLU A 71 1.80 -29.86 29.09
C GLU A 71 2.33 -28.56 28.48
N LYS A 72 3.63 -28.29 28.62
CA LYS A 72 4.29 -27.12 28.03
C LYS A 72 4.42 -27.25 26.52
N ALA A 73 4.66 -28.47 26.02
CA ALA A 73 4.75 -28.72 24.58
C ALA A 73 3.38 -28.51 23.89
N VAL A 74 2.30 -28.97 24.55
CA VAL A 74 0.94 -28.71 24.09
C VAL A 74 0.67 -27.20 24.09
N GLN A 75 0.96 -26.49 25.18
CA GLN A 75 0.76 -25.03 25.24
C GLN A 75 1.53 -24.29 24.14
N ALA A 76 2.80 -24.65 23.90
CA ALA A 76 3.61 -24.05 22.84
C ALA A 76 3.03 -24.29 21.44
N ALA A 77 2.47 -25.48 21.17
CA ALA A 77 1.82 -25.76 19.90
C ALA A 77 0.50 -24.99 19.72
N VAL A 78 -0.25 -24.82 20.80
CA VAL A 78 -1.45 -23.98 20.80
C VAL A 78 -1.12 -22.54 20.47
N ASP A 79 -0.10 -21.97 21.13
CA ASP A 79 0.32 -20.59 20.93
C ASP A 79 0.83 -20.39 19.49
N LEU A 80 1.64 -21.33 18.98
CA LEU A 80 2.12 -21.33 17.59
C LEU A 80 0.96 -21.41 16.58
N MET A 81 -0.03 -22.27 16.82
CA MET A 81 -1.19 -22.39 15.93
C MET A 81 -2.08 -21.15 15.95
N GLY A 82 -2.24 -20.52 17.13
CA GLY A 82 -2.93 -19.24 17.26
C GLY A 82 -2.21 -18.14 16.47
N GLU A 83 -0.89 -18.06 16.59
CA GLU A 83 -0.07 -17.10 15.86
C GLU A 83 -0.12 -17.33 14.33
N LEU A 84 0.01 -18.58 13.87
CA LEU A 84 -0.14 -18.94 12.45
C LEU A 84 -1.53 -18.59 11.90
N PHE A 85 -2.59 -18.80 12.67
CA PHE A 85 -3.93 -18.44 12.27
C PHE A 85 -4.04 -16.92 12.03
N VAL A 86 -3.55 -16.11 12.97
CA VAL A 86 -3.55 -14.65 12.84
C VAL A 86 -2.75 -14.19 11.63
N PHE A 87 -1.54 -14.75 11.47
CA PHE A 87 -0.71 -14.45 10.31
C PHE A 87 -1.42 -14.82 9.00
N SER A 88 -2.10 -15.97 8.94
CA SER A 88 -2.85 -16.36 7.74
C SER A 88 -3.96 -15.37 7.40
N VAL A 89 -4.74 -14.92 8.39
CA VAL A 89 -5.82 -13.95 8.21
C VAL A 89 -5.25 -12.59 7.79
N ALA A 90 -4.15 -12.16 8.40
CA ALA A 90 -3.46 -10.92 8.06
C ALA A 90 -2.89 -10.97 6.63
N THR A 91 -2.26 -12.08 6.24
CA THR A 91 -1.74 -12.28 4.88
C THR A 91 -2.86 -12.27 3.85
N VAL A 92 -3.98 -12.96 4.09
CA VAL A 92 -5.14 -12.93 3.20
C VAL A 92 -5.73 -11.53 3.08
N ALA A 93 -5.87 -10.81 4.20
CA ALA A 93 -6.36 -9.44 4.21
C ALA A 93 -5.43 -8.49 3.43
N LEU A 94 -4.12 -8.62 3.59
CA LEU A 94 -3.12 -7.84 2.85
C LEU A 94 -3.22 -8.12 1.34
N ILE A 95 -3.27 -9.40 0.93
CA ILE A 95 -3.42 -9.78 -0.47
C ILE A 95 -4.71 -9.19 -1.05
N PHE A 96 -5.81 -9.29 -0.29
CA PHE A 96 -7.09 -8.72 -0.69
C PHE A 96 -7.02 -7.19 -0.84
N GLU A 97 -6.35 -6.49 0.07
CA GLU A 97 -6.16 -5.04 0.01
C GLU A 97 -5.31 -4.65 -1.20
N VAL A 98 -4.20 -5.35 -1.47
CA VAL A 98 -3.35 -5.11 -2.65
C VAL A 98 -4.13 -5.33 -3.94
N GLN A 99 -4.88 -6.43 -4.04
CA GLN A 99 -5.69 -6.72 -5.23
C GLN A 99 -6.80 -5.67 -5.44
N ARG A 100 -7.45 -5.24 -4.35
CA ARG A 100 -8.46 -4.19 -4.37
C ARG A 100 -7.87 -2.83 -4.72
N SER A 101 -6.71 -2.50 -4.15
CA SER A 101 -6.01 -1.23 -4.38
C SER A 101 -5.57 -1.11 -5.83
N ALA A 102 -4.98 -2.16 -6.41
CA ALA A 102 -4.60 -2.19 -7.82
C ALA A 102 -5.78 -1.89 -8.77
N ARG A 103 -6.96 -2.46 -8.49
CA ARG A 103 -8.20 -2.15 -9.25
C ARG A 103 -8.64 -0.70 -9.08
N SER A 104 -8.47 -0.13 -7.88
CA SER A 104 -8.83 1.27 -7.63
C SER A 104 -7.85 2.25 -8.26
N GLU A 105 -6.56 1.92 -8.32
CA GLU A 105 -5.54 2.75 -8.94
C GLU A 105 -5.66 2.76 -10.46
N ALA A 106 -5.94 1.61 -11.09
CA ALA A 106 -6.20 1.53 -12.53
C ALA A 106 -7.36 2.46 -12.94
N ARG A 107 -8.47 2.45 -12.20
CA ARG A 107 -9.61 3.37 -12.45
C ARG A 107 -9.26 4.84 -12.29
N LYS A 108 -8.39 5.17 -11.32
CA LYS A 108 -7.92 6.55 -11.13
C LYS A 108 -6.98 6.97 -12.26
N GLU A 109 -6.16 6.06 -12.79
CA GLU A 109 -5.29 6.34 -13.92
C GLU A 109 -6.08 6.54 -15.22
N GLU A 110 -7.11 5.71 -15.45
CA GLU A 110 -8.05 5.89 -16.57
C GLU A 110 -8.76 7.24 -16.51
N ALA A 111 -9.28 7.62 -15.34
CA ALA A 111 -9.92 8.93 -15.15
C ALA A 111 -8.95 10.09 -15.41
N ARG A 112 -7.69 10.01 -14.92
CA ARG A 112 -6.67 11.02 -15.20
C ARG A 112 -6.34 11.10 -16.69
N LYS A 113 -6.28 9.97 -17.40
CA LYS A 113 -6.04 9.96 -18.86
C LYS A 113 -7.16 10.68 -19.62
N GLN A 114 -8.42 10.42 -19.25
CA GLN A 114 -9.57 11.10 -19.85
C GLN A 114 -9.55 12.61 -19.59
N GLU A 115 -9.20 13.06 -18.37
CA GLU A 115 -9.05 14.49 -18.07
C GLU A 115 -7.94 15.14 -18.92
N LEU A 116 -6.82 14.43 -19.11
CA LEU A 116 -5.68 14.90 -19.90
C LEU A 116 -6.03 15.00 -21.40
N GLU A 117 -6.81 14.05 -21.92
CA GLU A 117 -7.33 14.10 -23.29
C GLU A 117 -8.31 15.27 -23.48
N ALA A 118 -9.22 15.50 -22.53
CA ALA A 118 -10.14 16.63 -22.56
C ALA A 118 -9.40 17.98 -22.51
N LEU A 119 -8.33 18.08 -21.71
CA LEU A 119 -7.47 19.27 -21.67
C LEU A 119 -6.76 19.50 -23.00
N LYS A 120 -6.21 18.46 -23.63
CA LYS A 120 -5.58 18.56 -24.95
C LYS A 120 -6.56 19.05 -26.03
N GLN A 121 -7.78 18.53 -26.04
CA GLN A 121 -8.81 18.97 -26.99
C GLN A 121 -9.17 20.44 -26.80
N ARG A 122 -9.26 20.91 -25.54
CA ARG A 122 -9.49 22.33 -25.24
C ARG A 122 -8.32 23.20 -25.69
N ASP A 123 -7.09 22.73 -25.48
CA ASP A 123 -5.89 23.44 -25.93
C ASP A 123 -5.84 23.58 -27.45
N GLU A 124 -6.13 22.49 -28.18
CA GLU A 124 -6.24 22.54 -29.65
C GLU A 124 -7.36 23.48 -30.13
N ALA A 125 -8.52 23.47 -29.47
CA ALA A 125 -9.62 24.37 -29.80
C ALA A 125 -9.24 25.84 -29.58
N LEU A 126 -8.63 26.15 -28.43
CA LEU A 126 -8.12 27.50 -28.13
C LEU A 126 -7.08 27.92 -29.16
N SER A 127 -6.17 27.02 -29.57
CA SER A 127 -5.13 27.33 -30.54
C SER A 127 -5.73 27.71 -31.91
N ARG A 128 -6.76 26.99 -32.36
CA ARG A 128 -7.51 27.34 -33.59
C ARG A 128 -8.25 28.67 -33.48
N GLU A 129 -8.86 28.94 -32.33
CA GLU A 129 -9.51 30.23 -32.08
C GLU A 129 -8.51 31.38 -32.14
N VAL A 130 -7.30 31.19 -31.58
CA VAL A 130 -6.21 32.18 -31.64
C VAL A 130 -5.73 32.39 -33.07
N GLU A 131 -5.59 31.33 -33.88
CA GLU A 131 -5.23 31.44 -35.30
C GLU A 131 -6.30 32.21 -36.09
N LEU A 132 -7.58 31.88 -35.92
CA LEU A 132 -8.69 32.61 -36.55
C LEU A 132 -8.72 34.08 -36.13
N LEU A 133 -8.43 34.39 -34.87
CA LEU A 133 -8.37 35.77 -34.39
C LEU A 133 -7.21 36.54 -35.03
N LYS A 134 -6.05 35.90 -35.22
CA LYS A 134 -4.90 36.48 -35.92
C LYS A 134 -5.22 36.78 -37.38
N GLU A 135 -5.85 35.85 -38.09
CA GLU A 135 -6.26 36.05 -39.49
C GLU A 135 -7.22 37.24 -39.62
N LYS A 136 -8.24 37.33 -38.76
CA LYS A 136 -9.17 38.48 -38.74
C LYS A 136 -8.45 39.79 -38.44
N PHE A 137 -7.45 39.79 -37.56
CA PHE A 137 -6.64 40.98 -37.28
C PHE A 137 -5.84 41.42 -38.51
N GLU A 138 -5.22 40.48 -39.23
CA GLU A 138 -4.49 40.79 -40.47
C GLU A 138 -5.41 41.33 -41.57
N GLU A 139 -6.63 40.78 -41.71
CA GLU A 139 -7.62 41.30 -42.64
C GLU A 139 -8.04 42.74 -42.30
N LEU A 140 -8.33 43.00 -41.02
CA LEU A 140 -8.68 44.35 -40.56
C LEU A 140 -7.52 45.33 -40.77
N GLU A 141 -6.28 44.91 -40.52
CA GLU A 141 -5.10 45.73 -40.75
C GLU A 141 -4.92 46.06 -42.24
N LYS A 142 -5.11 45.09 -43.15
CA LYS A 142 -5.10 45.32 -44.60
C LYS A 142 -6.20 46.29 -45.03
N LEU A 143 -7.42 46.14 -44.50
CA LEU A 143 -8.53 47.05 -44.78
C LEU A 143 -8.28 48.47 -44.25
N ALA A 144 -7.67 48.60 -43.06
CA ALA A 144 -7.33 49.89 -42.46
C ALA A 144 -6.21 50.60 -43.25
N ARG A 145 -5.19 49.87 -43.71
CA ARG A 145 -4.15 50.40 -44.61
C ARG A 145 -4.74 50.82 -45.96
N GLY A 146 -5.60 50.00 -46.56
CA GLY A 146 -6.25 50.30 -47.85
C GLY A 146 -7.19 51.52 -47.83
N ARG A 147 -7.77 51.86 -46.66
CA ARG A 147 -8.58 53.08 -46.46
C ARG A 147 -7.79 54.30 -45.97
N GLY A 148 -6.46 54.21 -45.84
CA GLY A 148 -5.63 55.33 -45.36
C GLY A 148 -5.79 55.66 -43.86
N LEU A 149 -6.43 54.77 -43.08
CA LEU A 149 -6.70 54.96 -41.65
C LEU A 149 -5.58 54.44 -40.74
N SER A 150 -4.46 54.01 -41.33
CA SER A 150 -3.32 53.41 -40.62
C SER A 150 -2.70 54.29 -39.53
N GLY A 151 -2.95 55.60 -39.55
CA GLY A 151 -2.47 56.55 -38.53
C GLY A 151 -3.35 56.67 -37.27
N ILE A 152 -4.58 56.13 -37.27
CA ILE A 152 -5.55 56.30 -36.17
C ILE A 152 -5.48 55.14 -35.17
N ILE A 153 -5.02 53.96 -35.59
CA ILE A 153 -4.95 52.74 -34.75
C ILE A 153 -3.55 52.56 -34.16
N SER A 154 -3.06 53.52 -33.38
CA SER A 154 -1.87 53.29 -32.55
C SER A 154 -2.30 52.57 -31.27
N PHE A 155 -2.35 51.23 -31.32
CA PHE A 155 -2.67 50.40 -30.16
C PHE A 155 -1.46 50.36 -29.21
N LYS A 156 -1.58 51.07 -28.10
CA LYS A 156 -0.62 51.11 -27.00
C LYS A 156 -0.45 49.69 -26.42
N ARG A 157 0.74 49.09 -26.59
CA ARG A 157 1.13 47.85 -25.89
C ARG A 157 1.11 48.11 -24.37
N PRO A 158 0.45 47.28 -23.55
CA PRO A 158 0.69 47.28 -22.13
C PRO A 158 2.00 46.54 -21.86
N ASP A 159 2.95 47.23 -21.23
CA ASP A 159 4.18 46.64 -20.73
C ASP A 159 3.84 45.60 -19.64
N THR A 160 4.08 44.32 -19.92
CA THR A 160 4.09 43.27 -18.89
C THR A 160 5.44 43.30 -18.18
N GLU A 161 5.51 44.10 -17.12
CA GLU A 161 6.60 44.07 -16.15
C GLU A 161 6.31 43.02 -15.06
N SER A 162 7.31 42.15 -14.83
CA SER A 162 7.50 41.27 -13.68
C SER A 162 6.68 39.96 -13.60
N ALA A 163 7.27 38.88 -14.12
CA ALA A 163 7.16 37.56 -13.51
C ALA A 163 8.52 37.23 -12.88
N LYS A 164 8.65 37.51 -11.58
CA LYS A 164 9.77 37.02 -10.77
C LYS A 164 9.79 35.49 -10.84
N SER A 165 10.92 34.94 -11.26
CA SER A 165 11.27 33.54 -11.14
C SER A 165 11.39 33.17 -9.66
N VAL A 166 10.44 32.37 -9.15
CA VAL A 166 10.57 31.70 -7.87
C VAL A 166 11.40 30.43 -8.10
N LYS A 167 12.61 30.37 -7.53
CA LYS A 167 13.42 29.15 -7.42
C LYS A 167 12.76 28.19 -6.43
N PRO A 168 12.70 26.87 -6.70
CA PRO A 168 12.35 25.88 -5.69
C PRO A 168 13.58 25.54 -4.84
N ALA A 169 13.34 25.38 -3.53
CA ALA A 169 14.21 24.70 -2.57
C ALA A 169 13.84 23.21 -2.50
#